data_AF-A0A938R523-F1
#
_entry.id   AF-A0A938R523-F1
#
_cell.length_a   1.000
_cell.length_b   1.000
_cell.length_c   1.000
_cell.angle_alpha   90.00
_cell.angle_beta   90.00
_cell.angle_gamma   90.00
#
_symmetry.space_group_name_H-M   'P 1'
#
loop_
_entity.id
_entity.type
_entity.pdbx_description
1 polymer ?
#
loop_
_entity_poly.entity_id
_entity_poly.type
_entity_poly.pdbx_seq_one_letter_code
_entity_poly.pdbx_strand_id
1 'polypeptide(L)'
;MEKALEKLAEQILSFDEASLSNLREKYRLRIEQFDGTKDWERAVIIYSIINAVSLKNNLFNENVIKRKKEGVRAISKRPGLKRIK
;
A
#
# COMPACT_ATOMS: atom_id res chain seq x y z
N MET A 1 17.24 -16.10 5.65
CA MET A 1 16.74 -15.33 4.49
C MET A 1 15.45 -14.60 4.85
N GLU A 2 14.46 -15.29 5.38
CA GLU A 2 13.19 -14.72 5.88
C GLU A 2 13.37 -13.51 6.83
N LYS A 3 14.13 -13.66 7.92
CA LYS A 3 14.40 -12.55 8.85
C LYS A 3 15.00 -11.29 8.21
N ALA A 4 15.74 -11.45 7.11
CA ALA A 4 16.29 -10.30 6.39
C ALA A 4 15.20 -9.58 5.57
N LEU A 5 14.29 -10.35 4.97
CA LEU A 5 13.13 -9.81 4.27
C LEU A 5 12.15 -9.12 5.23
N GLU A 6 11.93 -9.69 6.42
CA GLU A 6 11.13 -9.06 7.49
C GLU A 6 11.71 -7.71 7.90
N LYS A 7 13.03 -7.66 8.17
CA LYS A 7 13.71 -6.42 8.53
C LYS A 7 13.62 -5.37 7.42
N LEU A 8 13.76 -5.78 6.15
CA LEU A 8 13.58 -4.90 5.01
C LEU A 8 12.14 -4.39 4.94
N ALA A 9 11.15 -5.24 5.14
CA ALA A 9 9.74 -4.85 5.15
C ALA A 9 9.44 -3.81 6.24
N GLU A 10 9.94 -4.01 7.46
CA GLU A 10 9.81 -3.02 8.55
C GLU A 10 10.45 -1.67 8.19
N GLN A 11 11.65 -1.70 7.61
CA GLN A 11 12.30 -0.48 7.13
C GLN A 11 11.48 0.21 6.03
N ILE A 12 10.95 -0.55 5.08
CA ILE A 12 10.13 -0.02 3.98
C ILE A 12 8.83 0.60 4.51
N LEU A 13 8.20 -0.02 5.51
CA LEU A 13 6.97 0.47 6.14
C LEU A 13 7.17 1.80 6.87
N SER A 14 8.40 2.15 7.25
CA SER A 14 8.70 3.44 7.89
C SER A 14 8.81 4.62 6.92
N PHE A 15 8.87 4.36 5.60
CA PHE A 15 8.90 5.43 4.60
C PHE A 15 7.50 5.98 4.31
N ASP A 16 7.44 7.30 4.11
CA ASP A 16 6.21 7.97 3.69
C ASP A 16 5.90 7.77 2.20
N GLU A 17 4.63 7.59 1.87
CA GLU A 17 4.16 7.28 0.52
C GLU A 17 4.44 8.42 -0.48
N ALA A 18 4.40 9.67 -0.03
CA ALA A 18 4.72 10.82 -0.87
C ALA A 18 6.20 10.76 -1.33
N SER A 19 7.09 10.28 -0.46
CA SER A 19 8.51 10.12 -0.78
C SER A 19 8.76 8.98 -1.78
N LEU A 20 7.96 7.91 -1.71
CA LEU A 20 8.07 6.75 -2.62
C LEU A 20 7.51 7.05 -4.02
N SER A 21 6.52 7.93 -4.12
CA SER A 21 5.88 8.30 -5.39
C SER A 21 6.86 8.94 -6.39
N ASN A 22 7.73 9.83 -5.92
CA ASN A 22 8.75 10.47 -6.76
C ASN A 22 9.83 9.48 -7.23
N LEU A 23 10.19 8.51 -6.38
CA LEU A 23 11.15 7.46 -6.74
C LEU A 23 10.57 6.49 -7.75
N ARG A 24 9.26 6.20 -7.68
CA ARG A 24 8.57 5.28 -8.59
C ARG A 24 8.79 5.67 -10.04
N GLU A 25 8.61 6.94 -10.38
CA GLU A 25 8.74 7.43 -11.75
C GLU A 25 10.20 7.34 -12.24
N LYS A 26 11.15 7.71 -11.39
CA LYS A 26 12.59 7.56 -11.67
C LYS A 26 12.96 6.12 -12.01
N TYR A 27 12.51 5.16 -11.20
CA TYR A 27 12.83 3.76 -11.42
C TYR A 27 12.03 3.15 -12.57
N ARG A 28 10.80 3.63 -12.84
CA ARG A 28 10.02 3.24 -14.03
C ARG A 28 10.78 3.53 -15.32
N LEU A 29 11.27 4.76 -15.48
CA LEU A 29 12.05 5.15 -16.66
C LEU A 29 13.36 4.35 -16.76
N ARG A 30 13.99 4.04 -15.62
CA ARG A 30 15.24 3.27 -15.58
C ARG A 30 15.06 1.82 -16.05
N ILE A 31 13.95 1.17 -15.70
CA ILE A 31 13.73 -0.24 -16.04
C ILE A 31 13.29 -0.44 -17.50
N GLU A 32 12.72 0.59 -18.13
CA GLU A 32 12.37 0.58 -19.56
C GLU A 32 13.58 0.41 -20.47
N GLN A 33 14.76 0.88 -20.02
CA GLN A 33 16.03 0.68 -20.70
C GLN A 33 16.72 -0.56 -20.16
N PHE A 34 16.44 -1.71 -20.78
CA PHE A 34 17.12 -2.95 -20.45
C PHE A 34 18.59 -2.91 -20.89
N ASP A 35 19.51 -3.11 -19.94
CA ASP A 35 20.95 -3.18 -20.20
C ASP A 35 21.61 -4.44 -19.61
N GLY A 36 20.82 -5.33 -18.98
CA GLY A 36 21.31 -6.60 -18.41
C GLY A 36 22.30 -6.44 -17.25
N THR A 37 22.48 -5.23 -16.70
CA THR A 37 23.43 -4.99 -15.61
C THR A 37 22.82 -5.28 -14.25
N LYS A 38 23.67 -5.49 -13.25
CA LYS A 38 23.24 -5.56 -11.84
C LYS A 38 22.51 -4.30 -11.38
N ASP A 39 22.84 -3.14 -11.97
CA ASP A 39 22.15 -1.90 -11.66
C ASP A 39 20.72 -1.89 -12.20
N TRP A 40 20.48 -2.51 -13.36
CA TRP A 40 19.12 -2.72 -13.87
C TRP A 40 18.34 -3.71 -12.99
N GLU A 41 18.94 -4.83 -12.60
CA GLU A 41 18.31 -5.78 -11.66
C GLU A 41 17.92 -5.09 -10.34
N ARG A 42 18.83 -4.27 -9.81
CA ARG A 42 18.58 -3.47 -8.60
C ARG A 42 17.44 -2.47 -8.81
N ALA A 43 17.38 -1.79 -9.97
CA ALA A 43 16.30 -0.87 -10.29
C ALA A 43 14.93 -1.57 -10.34
N VAL A 44 14.86 -2.78 -10.90
CA VAL A 44 13.64 -3.60 -10.95
C VAL A 44 13.19 -3.99 -9.54
N ILE A 45 14.10 -4.43 -8.67
CA ILE A 45 13.78 -4.79 -7.29
C ILE A 45 13.24 -3.57 -6.54
N ILE A 46 13.89 -2.41 -6.66
CA ILE A 46 13.44 -1.17 -6.00
C ILE A 46 12.05 -0.75 -6.51
N TYR A 47 11.83 -0.77 -7.82
CA TYR A 47 10.53 -0.47 -8.41
C TYR A 47 9.43 -1.41 -7.89
N SER A 48 9.73 -2.70 -7.78
CA SER A 48 8.80 -3.72 -7.29
C SER A 48 8.44 -3.50 -5.82
N ILE A 49 9.42 -3.15 -4.98
CA ILE A 49 9.19 -2.79 -3.57
C ILE A 49 8.26 -1.57 -3.47
N ILE A 50 8.50 -0.52 -4.24
CA ILE A 50 7.67 0.69 -4.24
C ILE A 50 6.21 0.33 -4.62
N ASN A 51 6.04 -0.46 -5.68
CA ASN A 51 4.71 -0.91 -6.11
C ASN A 51 4.01 -1.77 -5.04
N ALA A 52 4.74 -2.62 -4.33
CA ALA A 52 4.19 -3.42 -3.24
C ALA A 52 3.64 -2.54 -2.10
N VAL A 53 4.32 -1.43 -1.77
CA VAL A 53 3.83 -0.46 -0.78
C VAL A 53 2.54 0.21 -1.26
N SER A 54 2.48 0.70 -2.50
CA SER A 54 1.27 1.31 -3.06
C SER A 54 0.11 0.32 -3.10
N LEU A 55 0.35 -0.94 -3.48
CA LEU A 55 -0.65 -2.00 -3.45
C LEU A 55 -1.17 -2.24 -2.02
N LYS A 56 -0.27 -2.36 -1.04
CA LYS A 56 -0.65 -2.51 0.37
C LYS A 56 -1.52 -1.35 0.85
N ASN A 57 -1.17 -0.11 0.48
CA ASN A 57 -1.94 1.08 0.87
C ASN A 57 -3.35 1.08 0.24
N ASN A 58 -3.46 0.73 -1.05
CA ASN A 58 -4.75 0.59 -1.71
C ASN A 58 -5.62 -0.47 -1.02
N LEU A 59 -5.06 -1.65 -0.73
CA LEU A 59 -5.75 -2.71 -0.01
C LEU A 59 -6.19 -2.27 1.39
N PHE A 60 -5.35 -1.54 2.12
CA PHE A 60 -5.71 -1.00 3.43
C PHE A 60 -6.89 -0.03 3.33
N ASN A 61 -6.83 0.93 2.40
CA ASN A 61 -7.88 1.92 2.17
C ASN A 61 -9.21 1.26 1.80
N GLU A 62 -9.19 0.26 0.92
CA GLU A 62 -10.39 -0.52 0.58
C GLU A 62 -11.01 -1.21 1.79
N ASN A 63 -10.18 -1.85 2.62
CA ASN A 63 -10.65 -2.53 3.83
C ASN A 63 -11.24 -1.54 4.85
N VAL A 64 -10.63 -0.36 5.02
CA VAL A 64 -11.16 0.70 5.88
C VAL A 64 -12.53 1.17 5.37
N ILE A 65 -12.69 1.40 4.06
CA ILE A 65 -13.97 1.81 3.46
C ILE A 65 -15.04 0.73 3.64
N LYS A 66 -14.70 -0.55 3.41
CA LYS A 66 -15.62 -1.69 3.61
C LYS A 66 -16.16 -1.73 5.04
N ARG A 67 -15.27 -1.64 6.04
CA ARG A 67 -15.66 -1.59 7.47
C ARG A 67 -16.53 -0.39 7.80
N LYS A 68 -16.24 0.80 7.24
CA LYS A 68 -17.09 1.99 7.42
C LYS A 68 -18.50 1.77 6.86
N LYS A 69 -18.62 1.17 5.67
CA LYS A 69 -19.91 0.86 5.05
C LYS A 69 -20.71 -0.17 5.86
N GLU A 70 -20.04 -1.17 6.43
CA GLU A 70 -20.67 -2.17 7.31
C GLU A 70 -21.17 -1.56 8.63
N GLY A 71 -20.37 -0.67 9.25
CA GLY A 71 -20.78 0.07 10.45
C GLY A 71 -22.00 0.97 10.21
N VAL A 72 -22.05 1.68 9.07
CA VAL A 72 -23.22 2.50 8.69
C VAL A 72 -24.45 1.63 8.44
N ARG A 73 -24.31 0.47 7.78
CA ARG A 73 -25.40 -0.50 7.61
C ARG A 73 -25.90 -1.04 8.94
N ALA A 74 -25.01 -1.32 9.89
CA ALA A 74 -25.39 -1.78 11.23
C ALA A 74 -26.16 -0.72 12.04
N ILE A 75 -25.82 0.57 11.88
CA ILE A 75 -26.56 1.70 12.50
C ILE A 75 -27.95 1.85 11.88
N SER A 76 -28.07 1.73 10.55
CA SER A 76 -29.38 1.81 9.86
C SER A 76 -30.36 0.68 10.19
N LYS A 77 -29.85 -0.47 10.67
CA LYS A 77 -30.67 -1.63 11.06
C LYS A 77 -31.15 -1.61 12.51
N ARG A 78 -30.71 -0.66 13.35
CA ARG A 78 -31.26 -0.49 14.70
C ARG A 78 -32.62 0.20 14.58
N PRO A 79 -33.76 -0.44 14.93
CA PRO A 79 -35.06 0.20 14.85
C PRO A 79 -35.04 1.39 15.82
N GLY A 80 -35.39 2.58 15.30
CA GLY A 80 -35.42 3.81 16.08
C GLY A 80 -36.29 3.62 17.32
N LEU A 81 -35.69 3.82 18.50
CA LEU A 81 -36.39 3.87 19.77
C LEU A 81 -37.46 4.98 19.67
N LYS A 82 -38.73 4.58 19.55
CA LYS A 82 -39.86 5.51 19.57
C LYS A 82 -39.90 6.16 20.94
N ARG A 83 -39.78 7.49 20.97
CA ARG A 83 -39.95 8.29 22.17
C ARG A 83 -41.42 8.17 22.62
N ILE A 84 -41.65 7.54 23.76
CA ILE A 84 -42.97 7.43 24.38
C ILE A 84 -43.33 8.82 24.88
N LYS A 85 -44.53 9.30 24.51
CA LYS A 85 -45.10 10.57 24.95
C LYS A 85 -45.66 10.45 26.36
#